data_AF-A0A9W5PK20-F1
#
_entry.id   AF-A0A9W5PK20-F1
#
_cell.length_a   1.000
_cell.length_b   1.000
_cell.length_c   1.000
_cell.angle_alpha   90.00
_cell.angle_beta   90.00
_cell.angle_gamma   90.00
#
_symmetry.space_group_name_H-M   'P 1'
#
loop_
_entity.id
_entity.type
_entity.pdbx_description
1 polymer ?
#
loop_
_entity_poly.entity_id
_entity_poly.type
_entity_poly.pdbx_seq_one_letter_code
_entity_poly.pdbx_strand_id
1 'polypeptide(L)'
;MLVNKAYKFRIYPNKKQEILIAKTIGCSRFVFNHFLALWNATYKKAGKGLTYPSCSAELTQLKKQPDTIWLKEVDSIALQSTLKNLADAFSRFFKKQNDMPRFKSKKNTIQSYTTKQTNGNIGIVGNIIKLPKLGLVRFAKSREVEGRILHATIRRNPSGKYFLSILVETNVQEMPKTESTCGIDVGLKDFAILSDGITYKNPKFFRTLEE
;
A
#
# COMPACT_ATOMS: atom_id res chain seq x y z
N MET A 1 -1.29 23.29 -4.98
CA MET A 1 -1.94 22.49 -3.91
C MET A 1 -1.06 21.30 -3.55
N LEU A 2 -0.88 21.00 -2.25
CA LEU A 2 -0.20 19.78 -1.81
C LEU A 2 -1.12 18.58 -2.03
N VAL A 3 -0.65 17.60 -2.82
CA VAL A 3 -1.39 16.38 -3.12
C VAL A 3 -0.53 15.14 -2.91
N ASN A 4 -1.19 14.02 -2.61
CA ASN A 4 -0.54 12.73 -2.50
C ASN A 4 -0.55 12.01 -3.85
N LYS A 5 0.62 11.70 -4.39
CA LYS A 5 0.80 11.00 -5.66
C LYS A 5 1.48 9.65 -5.43
N ALA A 6 0.94 8.60 -6.03
CA ALA A 6 1.50 7.25 -5.95
C ALA A 6 2.25 6.89 -7.24
N TYR A 7 3.50 6.45 -7.12
CA TYR A 7 4.32 5.95 -8.22
C TYR A 7 4.48 4.44 -8.11
N LYS A 8 4.24 3.71 -9.19
CA LYS A 8 4.35 2.25 -9.21
C LYS A 8 5.46 1.79 -10.16
N PHE A 9 6.40 1.02 -9.65
CA PHE A 9 7.54 0.49 -10.41
C PHE A 9 7.71 -1.01 -10.21
N ARG A 10 8.28 -1.69 -11.21
CA ARG A 10 8.76 -3.07 -11.05
C ARG A 10 10.10 -3.06 -10.32
N ILE A 11 10.28 -3.95 -9.35
CA ILE A 11 11.56 -4.12 -8.64
C ILE A 11 12.17 -5.50 -8.89
N TYR A 12 13.49 -5.58 -8.72
CA TYR A 12 14.28 -6.78 -8.98
C TYR A 12 15.10 -7.13 -7.72
N PRO A 13 14.46 -7.71 -6.69
CA PRO A 13 15.17 -8.18 -5.52
C PRO A 13 16.08 -9.36 -5.87
N ASN A 14 17.23 -9.46 -5.19
CA ASN A 14 18.03 -10.68 -5.21
C ASN A 14 17.42 -11.76 -4.29
N LYS A 15 17.97 -12.97 -4.28
CA LYS A 15 17.43 -14.09 -3.49
C LYS A 15 17.33 -13.81 -1.99
N LYS A 16 18.33 -13.15 -1.40
CA LYS A 16 18.30 -12.77 0.02
C LYS A 16 17.17 -11.76 0.30
N GLN A 17 16.98 -10.81 -0.60
CA GLN A 17 15.89 -9.82 -0.54
C GLN A 17 14.51 -10.46 -0.73
N GLU A 18 14.35 -11.40 -1.67
CA GLU A 18 13.11 -12.15 -1.87
C GLU A 18 12.68 -12.89 -0.58
N ILE A 19 13.64 -13.55 0.08
CA ILE A 19 13.42 -14.22 1.37
C ILE A 19 12.98 -13.20 2.43
N LEU A 20 13.68 -12.07 2.55
CA LEU A 20 13.36 -11.05 3.54
C LEU A 20 11.99 -10.39 3.28
N ILE A 21 11.63 -10.16 2.03
CA ILE A 21 10.28 -9.69 1.65
C ILE A 21 9.24 -10.73 2.08
N ALA A 22 9.45 -12.02 1.79
CA ALA A 22 8.51 -13.08 2.18
C ALA A 22 8.36 -13.19 3.70
N LYS A 23 9.48 -13.09 4.44
CA LYS A 23 9.47 -13.02 5.92
C LYS A 23 8.69 -11.81 6.40
N THR A 24 8.94 -10.62 5.84
CA THR A 24 8.27 -9.36 6.23
C THR A 24 6.76 -9.46 6.02
N ILE A 25 6.31 -9.95 4.86
CA ILE A 25 4.88 -10.17 4.58
C ILE A 25 4.28 -11.19 5.56
N GLY A 26 5.00 -12.28 5.85
CA GLY A 26 4.59 -13.28 6.84
C GLY A 26 4.44 -12.71 8.24
N CYS A 27 5.42 -11.93 8.70
CA CYS A 27 5.39 -11.25 9.99
C CYS A 27 4.24 -10.24 10.08
N SER A 28 4.05 -9.41 9.06
CA SER A 28 2.91 -8.49 8.97
C SER A 28 1.57 -9.24 9.01
N ARG A 29 1.45 -10.39 8.34
CA ARG A 29 0.23 -11.21 8.43
C ARG A 29 0.00 -11.72 9.85
N PHE A 30 1.05 -12.27 10.48
CA PHE A 30 0.96 -12.77 11.86
C PHE A 30 0.54 -11.67 12.82
N VAL A 31 1.22 -10.52 12.81
CA VAL A 31 0.91 -9.37 13.66
C VAL A 31 -0.54 -8.93 13.43
N PHE A 32 -0.99 -8.79 12.18
CA PHE A 32 -2.37 -8.42 11.89
C PHE A 32 -3.38 -9.38 12.54
N ASN A 33 -3.17 -10.70 12.35
CA ASN A 33 -4.09 -11.71 12.86
C ASN A 33 -4.06 -11.82 14.38
N HIS A 34 -2.88 -11.75 14.98
CA HIS A 34 -2.71 -11.78 16.44
C HIS A 34 -3.48 -10.62 17.10
N PHE A 35 -3.27 -9.39 16.62
CA PHE A 35 -3.95 -8.22 17.18
C PHE A 35 -5.43 -8.16 16.81
N LEU A 36 -5.85 -8.72 15.67
CA LEU A 36 -7.27 -8.88 15.36
C LEU A 36 -7.96 -9.85 16.34
N ALA A 37 -7.32 -10.98 16.65
CA ALA A 37 -7.85 -11.93 17.64
C ALA A 37 -7.97 -11.28 19.03
N LEU A 38 -6.92 -10.57 19.46
CA LEU A 38 -6.92 -9.86 20.73
C LEU A 38 -8.01 -8.78 20.76
N TRP A 39 -8.15 -8.01 19.69
CA TRP A 39 -9.19 -6.99 19.58
C TRP A 39 -10.60 -7.59 19.73
N ASN A 40 -10.88 -8.67 19.02
CA ASN A 40 -12.17 -9.35 19.08
C ASN A 40 -12.45 -9.91 20.48
N ALA A 41 -11.43 -10.47 21.15
CA ALA A 41 -11.55 -10.98 22.52
C ALA A 41 -11.82 -9.86 23.53
N THR A 42 -11.10 -8.74 23.43
CA THR A 42 -11.29 -7.57 24.30
C THR A 42 -12.64 -6.93 24.08
N TYR A 43 -13.06 -6.76 22.82
CA TYR A 43 -14.36 -6.19 22.48
C TYR A 43 -15.50 -7.05 23.01
N LYS A 44 -15.41 -8.39 22.90
CA LYS A 44 -16.41 -9.31 23.44
C LYS A 44 -16.53 -9.22 24.97
N LYS A 45 -15.44 -8.94 25.69
CA LYS A 45 -15.43 -8.86 27.16
C LYS A 45 -15.86 -7.49 27.70
N ALA A 46 -15.39 -6.41 27.09
CA ALA A 46 -15.49 -5.05 27.64
C ALA A 46 -16.37 -4.10 26.80
N GLY A 47 -16.84 -4.53 25.64
CA GLY A 47 -17.58 -3.67 24.67
C GLY A 47 -16.73 -2.57 24.03
N LYS A 48 -15.43 -2.50 24.36
CA LYS A 48 -14.47 -1.52 23.86
C LYS A 48 -13.32 -2.23 23.15
N GLY A 49 -12.92 -1.69 22.01
CA GLY A 49 -11.78 -2.19 21.24
C GLY A 49 -10.44 -1.81 21.87
N LEU A 50 -9.34 -2.24 21.26
CA LEU A 50 -8.00 -1.77 21.65
C LEU A 50 -7.73 -0.38 21.06
N THR A 51 -6.56 0.17 21.35
CA THR A 51 -6.07 1.38 20.69
C THR A 51 -4.72 1.12 20.05
N TYR A 52 -4.34 1.92 19.05
CA TYR A 52 -3.02 1.79 18.42
C TYR A 52 -1.86 1.87 19.45
N PRO A 53 -1.85 2.83 20.41
CA PRO A 53 -0.81 2.87 21.45
C PRO A 53 -0.71 1.57 22.26
N SER A 54 -1.84 1.00 22.70
CA SER A 54 -1.88 -0.27 23.44
C SER A 54 -1.29 -1.41 22.61
N CYS A 55 -1.74 -1.57 21.36
CA CYS A 55 -1.21 -2.60 20.45
C CYS A 55 0.29 -2.40 20.16
N SER A 56 0.75 -1.15 20.07
CA SER A 56 2.17 -0.84 19.81
C SER A 56 3.07 -1.18 21.01
N ALA A 57 2.59 -0.94 22.22
CA ALA A 57 3.30 -1.33 23.44
C ALA A 57 3.40 -2.86 23.55
N GLU A 58 2.29 -3.56 23.29
CA GLU A 58 2.26 -5.02 23.30
C GLU A 58 3.13 -5.65 22.20
N LEU A 59 3.12 -5.09 20.99
CA LEU A 59 4.03 -5.53 19.91
C LEU A 59 5.50 -5.43 20.33
N THR A 60 5.84 -4.45 21.17
CA THR A 60 7.20 -4.30 21.70
C THR A 60 7.56 -5.44 22.66
N GLN A 61 6.61 -5.91 23.46
CA GLN A 61 6.80 -7.09 24.33
C GLN A 61 6.79 -8.39 23.52
N LEU A 62 5.89 -8.52 22.55
CA LEU A 62 5.81 -9.68 21.65
C LEU A 62 7.17 -9.95 21.01
N LYS A 63 7.80 -8.94 20.42
CA LYS A 63 9.16 -9.06 19.84
C LYS A 63 10.27 -9.51 20.82
N LYS A 64 10.04 -9.50 22.13
CA LYS A 64 11.00 -9.95 23.14
C LYS A 64 10.76 -11.39 23.59
N GLN A 65 9.58 -11.96 23.33
CA GLN A 65 9.25 -13.33 23.71
C GLN A 65 10.06 -14.35 22.88
N PRO A 66 10.47 -15.49 23.47
CA PRO A 66 11.21 -16.53 22.75
C PRO A 66 10.48 -17.02 21.49
N ASP A 67 9.17 -17.26 21.59
CA ASP A 67 8.36 -17.83 20.50
C ASP A 67 8.12 -16.88 19.33
N THR A 68 8.31 -15.57 19.54
CA THR A 68 8.06 -14.53 18.54
C THR A 68 9.26 -13.62 18.30
N ILE A 69 10.46 -14.06 18.71
CA ILE A 69 11.73 -13.34 18.54
C ILE A 69 12.04 -13.05 17.06
N TRP A 70 11.59 -13.92 16.16
CA TRP A 70 11.74 -13.81 14.70
C TRP A 70 11.08 -12.55 14.12
N LEU A 71 10.15 -11.90 14.85
CA LEU A 71 9.60 -10.58 14.47
C LEU A 71 10.67 -9.47 14.46
N LYS A 72 11.82 -9.66 15.10
CA LYS A 72 12.96 -8.73 15.06
C LYS A 72 13.78 -8.81 13.78
N GLU A 73 13.63 -9.88 12.99
CA GLU A 73 14.37 -10.07 11.74
C GLU A 73 13.96 -9.04 10.68
N VAL A 74 12.70 -8.61 10.71
CA VAL A 74 12.09 -7.78 9.67
C VAL A 74 12.05 -6.29 10.05
N ASP A 75 11.62 -5.46 9.11
CA ASP A 75 11.43 -4.03 9.35
C ASP A 75 10.32 -3.80 10.40
N SER A 76 10.71 -3.17 11.52
CA SER A 76 9.79 -2.85 12.61
C SER A 76 8.71 -1.84 12.17
N ILE A 77 9.02 -0.98 11.20
CA ILE A 77 8.09 0.01 10.65
C ILE A 77 6.98 -0.70 9.87
N ALA A 78 7.28 -1.81 9.21
CA ALA A 78 6.28 -2.63 8.53
C ALA A 78 5.29 -3.30 9.50
N LEU A 79 5.78 -3.73 10.67
CA LEU A 79 4.92 -4.27 11.73
C LEU A 79 4.04 -3.18 12.35
N GLN A 80 4.60 -1.99 12.60
CA GLN A 80 3.81 -0.85 13.10
C GLN A 80 2.77 -0.37 12.08
N SER A 81 3.12 -0.31 10.79
CA SER A 81 2.17 0.02 9.72
C SER A 81 1.01 -0.98 9.67
N THR A 82 1.28 -2.26 9.95
CA THR A 82 0.24 -3.29 10.04
C THR A 82 -0.77 -2.98 11.15
N LEU A 83 -0.31 -2.55 12.32
CA LEU A 83 -1.19 -2.14 13.43
C LEU A 83 -2.01 -0.90 13.07
N LYS A 84 -1.41 0.08 12.39
CA LYS A 84 -2.14 1.26 11.91
C LYS A 84 -3.25 0.90 10.93
N ASN A 85 -2.97 -0.03 10.01
CA ASN A 85 -3.96 -0.51 9.06
C ASN A 85 -5.12 -1.25 9.76
N LEU A 86 -4.84 -2.01 10.83
CA LEU A 86 -5.89 -2.65 11.63
C LEU A 86 -6.75 -1.61 12.38
N ALA A 87 -6.11 -0.62 13.01
CA ALA A 87 -6.81 0.46 13.70
C ALA A 87 -7.68 1.29 12.74
N ASP A 88 -7.16 1.63 11.56
CA ASP A 88 -7.93 2.31 10.51
C ASP A 88 -9.11 1.47 10.02
N ALA A 89 -8.91 0.15 9.84
CA ALA A 89 -9.98 -0.75 9.41
C ALA A 89 -11.14 -0.78 10.43
N PHE A 90 -10.85 -0.85 11.73
CA PHE A 90 -11.87 -0.72 12.77
C PHE A 90 -12.51 0.67 12.81
N SER A 91 -11.72 1.74 12.67
CA SER A 91 -12.25 3.12 12.61
C SER A 91 -13.27 3.28 11.48
N ARG A 92 -12.97 2.77 10.28
CA ARG A 92 -13.90 2.76 9.13
C ARG A 92 -15.12 1.89 9.36
N PHE A 93 -14.96 0.73 9.99
CA PHE A 93 -16.07 -0.15 10.36
C PHE A 93 -17.06 0.56 11.28
N PHE A 94 -16.60 1.21 12.35
CA PHE A 94 -17.48 1.96 13.27
C PHE A 94 -18.13 3.19 12.61
N LYS A 95 -17.49 3.77 11.59
CA LYS A 95 -18.08 4.83 10.75
C LYS A 95 -19.04 4.31 9.68
N LYS A 96 -19.32 3.00 9.64
CA LYS A 96 -20.15 2.32 8.63
C LYS A 96 -19.65 2.53 7.19
N GLN A 97 -18.34 2.73 7.01
CA GLN A 97 -17.72 2.92 5.69
C GLN A 97 -17.24 1.61 5.06
N ASN A 98 -16.94 0.61 5.89
CA ASN A 98 -16.42 -0.70 5.49
C ASN A 98 -16.97 -1.80 6.41
N ASP A 99 -16.85 -3.05 5.96
CA ASP A 99 -17.13 -4.23 6.78
C ASP A 99 -16.08 -4.45 7.88
N MET A 100 -16.42 -5.33 8.82
CA MET A 100 -15.55 -5.73 9.91
C MET A 100 -14.23 -6.33 9.38
N PRO A 101 -13.07 -6.01 10.01
CA PRO A 101 -11.79 -6.60 9.62
C PRO A 101 -11.80 -8.13 9.71
N ARG A 102 -11.24 -8.79 8.70
CA ARG A 102 -11.13 -10.27 8.61
C ARG A 102 -9.70 -10.75 8.75
N PHE A 103 -9.52 -11.96 9.27
CA PHE A 103 -8.21 -12.60 9.35
C PHE A 103 -7.56 -12.72 7.97
N LYS A 104 -6.28 -12.36 7.89
CA LYS A 104 -5.48 -12.46 6.67
C LYS A 104 -5.04 -13.90 6.44
N SER A 105 -5.21 -14.38 5.20
CA SER A 105 -4.76 -15.71 4.76
C SER A 105 -3.43 -15.66 4.02
N LYS A 106 -2.64 -16.73 4.14
CA LYS A 106 -1.44 -16.95 3.29
C LYS A 106 -1.80 -17.17 1.82
N LYS A 107 -3.01 -17.67 1.55
CA LYS A 107 -3.53 -17.92 0.20
C LYS A 107 -4.05 -16.65 -0.49
N ASN A 108 -4.04 -15.50 0.19
CA ASN A 108 -4.49 -14.24 -0.41
C ASN A 108 -3.58 -13.90 -1.62
N THR A 109 -4.18 -13.57 -2.75
CA THR A 109 -3.45 -13.17 -3.97
C THR A 109 -2.69 -11.86 -3.81
N ILE A 110 -3.12 -11.02 -2.84
CA ILE A 110 -2.48 -9.77 -2.47
C ILE A 110 -1.52 -10.04 -1.31
N GLN A 111 -0.22 -10.11 -1.64
CA GLN A 111 0.86 -10.26 -0.68
C GLN A 111 1.70 -8.97 -0.70
N SER A 112 1.61 -8.16 0.36
CA SER A 112 2.33 -6.89 0.46
C SER A 112 2.70 -6.51 1.89
N TYR A 113 3.67 -5.61 2.01
CA TYR A 113 3.96 -4.88 3.23
C TYR A 113 4.27 -3.42 2.91
N THR A 114 4.03 -2.53 3.89
CA THR A 114 4.24 -1.09 3.75
C THR A 114 5.23 -0.63 4.80
N THR A 115 6.20 0.19 4.41
CA THR A 115 7.15 0.85 5.30
C THR A 115 7.06 2.36 5.11
N LYS A 116 7.35 3.12 6.17
CA LYS A 116 7.22 4.59 6.19
C LYS A 116 8.60 5.22 6.12
N GLN A 117 8.68 6.36 5.41
CA GLN A 117 9.85 7.22 5.46
C GLN A 117 10.04 7.74 6.89
N THR A 118 11.21 7.50 7.45
CA THR A 118 11.63 8.01 8.77
C THR A 118 13.13 8.24 8.72
N ASN A 119 13.57 9.46 9.02
CA ASN A 119 15.00 9.82 9.08
C ASN A 119 15.80 9.41 7.83
N GLY A 120 15.23 9.57 6.62
CA GLY A 120 15.91 9.26 5.35
C GLY A 120 16.20 7.77 5.11
N ASN A 121 15.44 6.87 5.75
CA ASN A 121 15.59 5.42 5.60
C ASN A 121 15.11 4.89 4.24
N ILE A 122 14.24 5.63 3.55
CA ILE A 122 13.81 5.40 2.16
C ILE A 122 14.44 6.47 1.27
N GLY A 123 15.06 6.07 0.17
CA GLY A 123 15.68 7.02 -0.76
C GLY A 123 15.87 6.42 -2.14
N ILE A 124 15.92 7.27 -3.16
CA ILE A 124 16.16 6.84 -4.54
C ILE A 124 17.54 7.35 -4.95
N VAL A 125 18.38 6.45 -5.47
CA VAL A 125 19.70 6.76 -6.02
C VAL A 125 19.76 6.14 -7.42
N GLY A 126 19.64 6.97 -8.45
CA GLY A 126 19.52 6.50 -9.84
C GLY A 126 18.34 5.52 -10.00
N ASN A 127 18.64 4.28 -10.39
CA ASN A 127 17.67 3.20 -10.59
C ASN A 127 17.59 2.22 -9.39
N ILE A 128 17.99 2.68 -8.21
CA ILE A 128 18.05 1.90 -6.97
C ILE A 128 17.19 2.59 -5.89
N ILE A 129 16.33 1.81 -5.23
CA ILE A 129 15.60 2.25 -4.05
C ILE A 129 16.30 1.69 -2.81
N LYS A 130 16.60 2.57 -1.85
CA LYS A 130 17.00 2.23 -0.49
C LYS A 130 15.74 1.99 0.34
N LEU A 131 15.67 0.86 1.03
CA LEU A 131 14.56 0.49 1.91
C LEU A 131 15.06 -0.01 3.27
N PRO A 132 14.30 0.22 4.37
CA PRO A 132 14.67 -0.25 5.70
C PRO A 132 14.81 -1.77 5.75
N LYS A 133 15.89 -2.28 6.35
CA LYS A 133 16.30 -3.69 6.44
C LYS A 133 16.54 -4.42 5.11
N LEU A 134 15.76 -4.11 4.07
CA LEU A 134 15.88 -4.72 2.75
C LEU A 134 17.10 -4.20 1.97
N GLY A 135 17.56 -2.99 2.28
CA GLY A 135 18.74 -2.38 1.67
C GLY A 135 18.44 -1.80 0.29
N LEU A 136 19.43 -1.90 -0.60
CA LEU A 136 19.39 -1.35 -1.95
C LEU A 136 18.75 -2.35 -2.93
N VAL A 137 17.66 -1.95 -3.59
CA VAL A 137 16.94 -2.79 -4.55
C VAL A 137 16.87 -2.08 -5.89
N ARG A 138 17.21 -2.76 -6.97
CA ARG A 138 17.07 -2.21 -8.33
C ARG A 138 15.60 -2.13 -8.71
N PHE A 139 15.18 -1.04 -9.33
CA PHE A 139 13.84 -0.89 -9.90
C PHE A 139 13.86 -0.36 -11.33
N ALA A 140 12.84 -0.71 -12.11
CA ALA A 140 12.64 -0.18 -13.46
C ALA A 140 12.06 1.23 -13.35
N LYS A 141 12.93 2.23 -13.38
CA LYS A 141 12.56 3.64 -13.32
C LYS A 141 11.97 4.07 -14.65
N SER A 142 10.64 4.13 -14.71
CA SER A 142 9.91 4.61 -15.90
C SER A 142 9.58 6.11 -15.86
N ARG A 143 9.78 6.75 -14.72
CA ARG A 143 9.60 8.20 -14.50
C ARG A 143 10.32 8.65 -13.24
N GLU A 144 10.63 9.94 -13.18
CA GLU A 144 11.16 10.57 -11.98
C GLU A 144 10.12 10.61 -10.86
N VAL A 145 10.59 10.50 -9.61
CA VAL A 145 9.75 10.56 -8.42
C VAL A 145 9.94 11.93 -7.78
N GLU A 146 9.00 12.81 -8.06
CA GLU A 146 9.01 14.19 -7.57
C GLU A 146 8.20 14.33 -6.28
N GLY A 147 8.77 15.03 -5.30
CA GLY A 147 8.14 15.32 -4.02
C GLY A 147 8.72 14.54 -2.84
N ARG A 148 8.15 14.76 -1.66
CA ARG A 148 8.58 14.15 -0.40
C ARG A 148 8.03 12.74 -0.27
N ILE A 149 8.90 11.73 -0.18
CA ILE A 149 8.48 10.34 0.05
C ILE A 149 7.83 10.20 1.43
N LEU A 150 6.61 9.66 1.48
CA LEU A 150 5.88 9.39 2.71
C LEU A 150 5.99 7.92 3.13
N HIS A 151 5.73 7.00 2.21
CA HIS A 151 5.82 5.57 2.45
C HIS A 151 6.04 4.78 1.16
N ALA A 152 6.55 3.55 1.32
CA ALA A 152 6.78 2.61 0.25
C ALA A 152 6.07 1.29 0.55
N THR A 153 5.35 0.75 -0.43
CA THR A 153 4.68 -0.54 -0.33
C THR A 153 5.30 -1.51 -1.33
N ILE A 154 5.81 -2.64 -0.85
CA ILE A 154 6.25 -3.73 -1.71
C ILE A 154 5.12 -4.75 -1.83
N ARG A 155 4.79 -5.10 -3.06
CA ARG A 155 3.79 -6.12 -3.39
C ARG A 155 4.43 -7.22 -4.23
N ARG A 156 4.11 -8.47 -3.90
CA ARG A 156 4.38 -9.65 -4.74
C ARG A 156 3.08 -10.01 -5.46
N ASN A 157 3.13 -10.08 -6.79
CA ASN A 157 2.02 -10.54 -7.60
C ASN A 157 1.99 -12.09 -7.66
N PRO A 158 0.84 -12.70 -8.01
CA PRO A 158 0.74 -14.15 -8.20
C PRO A 158 1.75 -14.72 -9.22
N SER A 159 2.14 -13.93 -10.22
CA SER A 159 3.20 -14.28 -11.19
C SER A 159 4.62 -14.30 -10.61
N GLY A 160 4.79 -14.09 -9.30
CA GLY A 160 6.08 -14.02 -8.62
C GLY A 160 6.81 -12.68 -8.78
N LYS A 161 6.32 -11.78 -9.65
CA LYS A 161 6.93 -10.45 -9.87
C LYS A 161 6.69 -9.51 -8.68
N TYR A 162 7.69 -8.68 -8.38
CA TYR A 162 7.64 -7.70 -7.31
C TYR A 162 7.44 -6.28 -7.83
N PHE A 163 6.62 -5.51 -7.14
CA PHE A 163 6.33 -4.11 -7.44
C PHE A 163 6.48 -3.25 -6.20
N LEU A 164 6.96 -2.03 -6.40
CA LEU A 164 7.07 -0.98 -5.41
C LEU A 164 6.06 0.11 -5.73
N SER A 165 5.25 0.49 -4.73
CA SER A 165 4.41 1.68 -4.77
C SER A 165 4.99 2.71 -3.79
N ILE A 166 5.43 3.85 -4.30
CA ILE A 166 5.96 4.97 -3.50
C ILE A 166 4.87 6.02 -3.41
N LEU A 167 4.38 6.33 -2.21
CA LEU A 167 3.54 7.49 -1.99
C LEU A 167 4.43 8.69 -1.69
N VAL A 168 4.23 9.76 -2.43
CA VAL A 168 4.89 11.03 -2.22
C VAL A 168 3.87 12.15 -2.05
N GLU A 169 4.27 13.15 -1.28
CA GLU A 169 3.58 14.42 -1.17
C GLU A 169 4.27 15.40 -2.12
N THR A 170 3.53 15.96 -3.08
CA THR A 170 4.06 16.87 -4.09
C THR A 170 3.15 18.08 -4.24
N ASN A 171 3.73 19.21 -4.65
CA ASN A 171 2.95 20.40 -4.98
C ASN A 171 2.56 20.31 -6.45
N VAL A 172 1.26 20.32 -6.72
CA VAL A 172 0.74 20.47 -8.08
C VAL A 172 0.38 21.94 -8.28
N GLN A 173 0.96 22.56 -9.31
CA GLN A 173 0.53 23.87 -9.76
C GLN A 173 -0.84 23.73 -10.42
N GLU A 174 -1.83 24.42 -9.86
CA GLU A 174 -3.13 24.55 -10.50
C GLU A 174 -2.98 25.49 -11.69
N MET A 175 -3.44 25.04 -12.86
CA MET A 175 -3.54 25.93 -14.01
C MET A 175 -4.69 26.92 -13.78
N PRO A 176 -4.61 28.14 -14.34
CA PRO A 176 -5.71 29.10 -14.28
C PRO A 176 -7.01 28.45 -14.78
N LYS A 177 -8.10 28.65 -14.05
CA LYS A 177 -9.42 28.25 -14.53
C LYS A 177 -9.72 29.05 -15.80
N THR A 178 -10.17 28.35 -16.83
CA THR A 178 -10.56 28.97 -18.10
C THR A 178 -12.00 29.51 -18.08
N GLU A 179 -12.75 29.30 -16.98
CA GLU A 179 -14.19 29.54 -16.84
C GLU A 179 -15.09 28.85 -17.90
N SER A 180 -14.49 28.04 -18.78
CA SER A 180 -15.18 27.19 -19.74
C SER A 180 -15.73 25.95 -19.04
N THR A 181 -16.93 25.54 -19.40
CA THR A 181 -17.51 24.27 -18.98
C THR A 181 -17.69 23.38 -20.19
N CYS A 182 -17.47 22.07 -20.03
CA CYS A 182 -17.70 21.08 -21.07
C CYS A 182 -18.44 19.90 -20.46
N GLY A 183 -19.63 19.61 -20.98
CA GLY A 183 -20.33 18.36 -20.70
C GLY A 183 -19.62 17.21 -21.41
N ILE A 184 -19.52 16.06 -20.76
CA ILE A 184 -18.96 14.84 -21.34
C ILE A 184 -19.99 13.74 -21.17
N ASP A 185 -20.57 13.27 -22.28
CA ASP A 185 -21.42 12.09 -22.31
C ASP A 185 -20.61 10.88 -22.77
N VAL A 186 -20.69 9.77 -22.03
CA VAL A 186 -19.89 8.56 -22.30
C VAL A 186 -20.80 7.44 -22.79
N GLY A 187 -20.44 6.82 -23.92
CA GLY A 187 -21.29 5.87 -24.61
C GLY A 187 -20.60 4.54 -24.96
N LEU A 188 -21.41 3.59 -25.43
CA LEU A 188 -20.91 2.32 -25.98
C LEU A 188 -20.45 2.47 -27.44
N LYS A 189 -21.18 3.25 -28.24
CA LYS A 189 -20.88 3.51 -29.66
C LYS A 189 -19.67 4.43 -29.82
N ASP A 190 -19.70 5.54 -29.10
CA ASP A 190 -18.67 6.58 -29.06
C ASP A 190 -18.15 6.66 -27.62
N PHE A 191 -16.83 6.77 -27.45
CA PHE A 191 -16.19 6.76 -26.13
C PHE A 191 -16.62 7.97 -25.29
N ALA A 192 -16.61 9.15 -25.92
CA ALA A 192 -17.03 10.39 -25.31
C ALA A 192 -17.57 11.36 -26.36
N ILE A 193 -18.67 12.03 -26.05
CA ILE A 193 -19.21 13.15 -26.82
C ILE A 193 -19.15 14.38 -25.93
N LEU A 194 -18.50 15.42 -26.41
CA LEU A 194 -18.40 16.70 -25.72
C LEU A 194 -19.61 17.58 -26.04
N SER A 195 -19.95 18.51 -25.15
CA SER A 195 -21.05 19.47 -25.35
C SER A 195 -20.83 20.43 -26.52
N ASP A 196 -19.59 20.55 -27.01
CA ASP A 196 -19.24 21.29 -28.24
C ASP A 196 -19.43 20.45 -29.53
N GLY A 197 -19.93 19.21 -29.40
CA GLY A 197 -20.18 18.29 -30.50
C GLY A 197 -18.96 17.44 -30.91
N ILE A 198 -17.78 17.65 -30.33
CA ILE A 198 -16.60 16.83 -30.62
C ILE A 198 -16.85 15.42 -30.10
N THR A 199 -16.66 14.44 -30.99
CA THR A 199 -16.87 13.03 -30.70
C THR A 199 -15.56 12.25 -30.72
N TYR A 200 -15.27 11.56 -29.62
CA TYR A 200 -14.16 10.62 -29.52
C TYR A 200 -14.69 9.21 -29.75
N LYS A 201 -14.25 8.57 -30.83
CA LYS A 201 -14.69 7.20 -31.17
C LYS A 201 -14.23 6.20 -30.12
N ASN A 202 -15.04 5.17 -29.89
CA ASN A 202 -14.66 4.04 -29.06
C ASN A 202 -13.51 3.27 -29.73
N PRO A 203 -12.31 3.23 -29.13
CA PRO A 203 -11.25 2.40 -29.63
C PRO A 203 -11.61 0.94 -29.33
N LYS A 204 -12.13 0.24 -30.34
CA LYS A 204 -12.67 -1.13 -30.25
C LYS A 204 -11.57 -2.18 -30.08
N PHE A 205 -10.67 -2.02 -29.10
CA PHE A 205 -9.50 -2.87 -28.89
C PHE A 205 -9.84 -4.35 -28.72
N PHE A 206 -11.03 -4.68 -28.20
CA PHE A 206 -11.46 -6.06 -28.01
C PHE A 206 -11.80 -6.77 -29.32
N ARG A 207 -12.32 -6.07 -30.34
CA ARG A 207 -12.63 -6.69 -31.65
C ARG A 207 -11.38 -7.13 -32.40
N THR A 208 -10.25 -6.47 -32.19
CA THR A 208 -8.97 -6.81 -32.83
C THR A 208 -8.29 -8.03 -32.20
N LEU A 209 -8.80 -8.50 -31.04
CA LEU A 209 -8.32 -9.70 -30.34
C LEU A 209 -9.26 -10.90 -30.51
N GLU A 210 -10.38 -10.71 -31.24
CA GLU A 210 -11.35 -11.77 -31.59
C GLU A 210 -11.05 -12.44 -32.94
N GLU A 211 -10.13 -11.87 -33.74
CA GLU A 211 -9.55 -12.46 -34.97
C GLU A 211 -8.25 -13.21 -34.67
#